data_AF-A0A2W1EB01-F1
#
_entry.id   AF-A0A2W1EB01-F1
#
_cell.length_a   1.000
_cell.length_b   1.000
_cell.length_c   1.000
_cell.angle_alpha   90.00
_cell.angle_beta   90.00
_cell.angle_gamma   90.00
#
_symmetry.space_group_name_H-M   'P 1'
#
loop_
_entity.id
_entity.type
_entity.pdbx_description
1 polymer ?
#
loop_
_entity_poly.entity_id
_entity_poly.type
_entity_poly.pdbx_seq_one_letter_code
_entity_poly.pdbx_strand_id
1 'polypeptide(L)'
;MPYKELVALYAIDKEFHFRLNHYSTYLIHEYVRRHAPLAGHIFSWVLFPDVCISDPMLRPMDGREWLARDVPSFRWVGLVLYRQKIVRSILTMLSMEGHRVPAACEAALMKYWCIMGMAQSRLRVAFVADKEIWTDKDLINFQLFLVKLDMRLSDPIRGNGTCALGPMLLSQKGLSTLWKVLSGKLKLNYENTSDMILRTYAAEELDFNANPMLGEEISTNVPLHEEGLLALEGWNLHGARMPLALNIILAESIRRKLHVEQYYLDFVLYGTADLKNGKNIPIPIRLRRDKQVKLPSEGMATKEMKEKIIGLFDKGFGTRVPGRPLAKH
;
A
#
# COMPACT_ATOMS: atom_id res chain seq x y z
N MET A 1 -19.14 11.30 19.07
CA MET A 1 -20.00 11.69 17.94
C MET A 1 -19.36 11.24 16.63
N PRO A 2 -20.09 10.53 15.75
CA PRO A 2 -19.66 10.19 14.40
C PRO A 2 -19.25 11.42 13.57
N TYR A 3 -18.25 11.28 12.71
CA TYR A 3 -17.68 12.40 11.94
C TYR A 3 -18.72 13.14 11.08
N LYS A 4 -19.64 12.40 10.44
CA LYS A 4 -20.69 13.01 9.60
C LYS A 4 -21.65 13.89 10.40
N GLU A 5 -22.01 13.45 11.60
CA GLU A 5 -22.89 14.21 12.50
C GLU A 5 -22.18 15.45 13.03
N LEU A 6 -20.88 15.35 13.33
CA LEU A 6 -20.06 16.50 13.74
C LEU A 6 -20.02 17.58 12.65
N VAL A 7 -19.81 17.18 11.39
CA VAL A 7 -19.83 18.10 10.24
C VAL A 7 -21.23 18.68 10.02
N ALA A 8 -22.28 17.88 10.16
CA ALA A 8 -23.65 18.37 10.05
C ALA A 8 -23.97 19.40 11.14
N LEU A 9 -23.59 19.13 12.39
CA LEU A 9 -23.78 20.07 13.50
C LEU A 9 -23.02 21.38 13.28
N TYR A 10 -21.79 21.30 12.77
CA TYR A 10 -21.01 22.48 12.37
C TYR A 10 -21.65 23.33 11.27
N ALA A 11 -22.41 22.70 10.38
CA ALA A 11 -23.09 23.39 9.28
C ALA A 11 -24.47 23.97 9.67
N ILE A 12 -25.16 23.33 10.62
CA ILE A 12 -26.55 23.68 10.99
C ILE A 12 -26.58 24.70 12.13
N ASP A 13 -25.76 24.50 13.17
CA ASP A 13 -25.84 25.28 14.40
C ASP A 13 -24.81 26.42 14.41
N LYS A 14 -25.29 27.66 14.42
CA LYS A 14 -24.45 28.88 14.39
C LYS A 14 -23.60 29.04 15.66
N GLU A 15 -24.14 28.68 16.82
CA GLU A 15 -23.45 28.83 18.09
C GLU A 15 -22.33 27.80 18.21
N PHE A 16 -22.62 26.55 17.83
CA PHE A 16 -21.64 25.49 17.72
C PHE A 16 -20.55 25.84 16.70
N HIS A 17 -20.92 26.34 15.53
CA HIS A 17 -19.98 26.81 14.51
C HIS A 17 -19.00 27.86 15.08
N PHE A 18 -19.54 28.89 15.76
CA PHE A 18 -18.73 29.95 16.36
C PHE A 18 -17.79 29.42 17.44
N ARG A 19 -18.30 28.62 18.40
CA ARG A 19 -17.51 28.03 19.48
C ARG A 19 -16.42 27.10 18.93
N LEU A 20 -16.76 26.31 17.92
CA LEU A 20 -15.80 25.39 17.30
C LEU A 20 -14.69 26.14 16.58
N ASN A 21 -15.01 27.20 15.84
CA ASN A 21 -13.99 28.03 15.18
C ASN A 21 -12.99 28.63 16.18
N HIS A 22 -13.46 29.06 17.35
CA HIS A 22 -12.63 29.64 18.41
C HIS A 22 -11.60 28.67 19.00
N TYR A 23 -11.97 27.38 19.11
CA TYR A 23 -11.13 26.31 19.66
C TYR A 23 -10.75 25.25 18.60
N SER A 24 -10.80 25.62 17.31
CA SER A 24 -10.81 24.70 16.18
C SER A 24 -9.62 23.77 16.16
N THR A 25 -8.41 24.32 16.28
CA THR A 25 -7.16 23.55 16.29
C THR A 25 -7.16 22.47 17.37
N TYR A 26 -7.52 22.83 18.61
CA TYR A 26 -7.52 21.89 19.74
C TYR A 26 -8.58 20.79 19.55
N LEU A 27 -9.82 21.18 19.24
CA LEU A 27 -10.92 20.24 19.08
C LEU A 27 -10.69 19.26 17.92
N ILE A 28 -10.13 19.74 16.80
CA ILE A 28 -9.81 18.92 15.64
C ILE A 28 -8.69 17.91 15.97
N HIS A 29 -7.62 18.37 16.63
CA HIS A 29 -6.55 17.46 17.06
C HIS A 29 -7.02 16.44 18.09
N GLU A 30 -7.84 16.85 19.06
CA GLU A 30 -8.39 15.95 20.08
C GLU A 30 -9.33 14.91 19.47
N TYR A 31 -10.16 15.32 18.51
CA TYR A 31 -11.04 14.41 17.79
C TYR A 31 -10.24 13.32 17.05
N VAL A 32 -9.19 13.71 16.32
CA VAL A 32 -8.33 12.76 15.61
C VAL A 32 -7.54 11.89 16.58
N ARG A 33 -7.00 12.45 17.67
CA ARG A 33 -6.30 11.68 18.72
C ARG A 33 -7.18 10.57 19.30
N ARG A 34 -8.47 10.86 19.49
CA ARG A 34 -9.44 9.90 20.03
C ARG A 34 -9.83 8.80 19.04
N HIS A 35 -10.01 9.13 17.77
CA HIS A 35 -10.55 8.20 16.77
C HIS A 35 -9.50 7.51 15.89
N ALA A 36 -8.33 8.14 15.72
CA ALA A 36 -7.30 7.73 14.79
C ALA A 36 -5.90 8.23 15.25
N PRO A 37 -5.40 7.79 16.43
CA PRO A 37 -4.16 8.33 17.01
C PRO A 37 -2.94 8.09 16.13
N LEU A 38 -2.79 6.87 15.61
CA LEU A 38 -1.67 6.51 14.74
C LEU A 38 -1.73 7.26 13.40
N ALA A 39 -2.90 7.23 12.75
CA ALA A 39 -3.08 7.86 11.45
C ALA A 39 -2.98 9.39 11.53
N GLY A 40 -3.47 10.01 12.60
CA GLY A 40 -3.35 11.45 12.83
C GLY A 40 -1.91 11.91 13.03
N HIS A 41 -1.07 11.06 13.61
CA HIS A 41 0.36 11.33 13.75
C HIS A 41 1.10 11.21 12.41
N ILE A 42 0.82 10.15 11.63
CA ILE A 42 1.49 9.90 10.34
C ILE A 42 1.00 10.86 9.25
N PHE A 43 -0.31 11.08 9.14
CA PHE A 43 -0.91 12.00 8.18
C PHE A 43 -1.01 13.41 8.79
N SER A 44 0.13 13.95 9.24
CA SER A 44 0.19 15.30 9.78
C SER A 44 -0.33 16.31 8.76
N TRP A 45 -1.14 17.27 9.20
CA TRP A 45 -1.78 18.27 8.34
C TRP A 45 -0.78 19.15 7.58
N VAL A 46 0.44 19.29 8.10
CA VAL A 46 1.56 19.98 7.44
C VAL A 46 1.92 19.34 6.09
N LEU A 47 1.69 18.03 5.94
CA LEU A 47 1.90 17.31 4.67
C LEU A 47 0.77 17.53 3.66
N PHE A 48 -0.38 18.09 4.09
CA PHE A 48 -1.59 18.24 3.30
C PHE A 48 -2.16 19.67 3.45
N PRO A 49 -1.46 20.69 2.93
CA PRO A 49 -1.92 22.07 3.01
C PRO A 49 -3.26 22.30 2.27
N ASP A 50 -3.55 21.48 1.25
CA ASP A 50 -4.78 21.51 0.44
C ASP A 50 -6.07 21.20 1.22
N VAL A 51 -5.95 20.58 2.39
CA VAL A 51 -7.08 20.28 3.29
C VAL A 51 -7.06 21.14 4.55
N CYS A 52 -6.18 22.13 4.63
CA CYS A 52 -6.14 23.10 5.72
C CYS A 52 -6.99 24.33 5.39
N ILE A 53 -7.29 25.12 6.41
CA ILE A 53 -7.96 26.42 6.27
C ILE A 53 -7.14 27.46 7.03
N SER A 54 -7.26 28.73 6.65
CA SER A 54 -6.73 29.82 7.45
C SER A 54 -7.43 29.85 8.80
N ASP A 55 -6.68 30.13 9.88
CA ASP A 55 -7.21 30.15 11.24
C ASP A 55 -8.45 31.06 11.31
N PRO A 56 -9.63 30.53 11.70
CA PRO A 56 -10.86 31.33 11.78
C PRO A 56 -10.74 32.54 12.72
N MET A 57 -9.83 32.47 13.70
CA MET A 57 -9.53 33.55 14.63
C MET A 57 -8.42 34.49 14.14
N LEU A 58 -7.97 34.32 12.89
CA LEU A 58 -6.94 35.13 12.22
C LEU A 58 -5.66 35.29 13.06
N ARG A 59 -5.30 34.23 13.79
CA ARG A 59 -4.08 34.24 14.60
C ARG A 59 -2.87 34.31 13.67
N PRO A 60 -1.89 35.17 13.96
CA PRO A 60 -0.75 35.40 13.07
C PRO A 60 0.09 34.13 12.93
N MET A 61 0.74 34.01 11.79
CA MET A 61 1.76 33.00 11.54
C MET A 61 3.08 33.39 12.21
N ASP A 62 3.83 32.39 12.69
CA ASP A 62 5.13 32.62 13.32
C ASP A 62 6.07 33.37 12.37
N GLY A 63 6.50 34.57 12.77
CA GLY A 63 7.38 35.44 11.98
C GLY A 63 6.72 36.18 10.81
N ARG A 64 5.39 36.09 10.63
CA ARG A 64 4.63 36.85 9.63
C ARG A 64 3.28 37.29 10.19
N GLU A 65 3.30 38.40 10.93
CA GLU A 65 2.13 38.91 11.67
C GLU A 65 0.95 39.32 10.77
N TRP A 66 1.22 39.67 9.51
CA TRP A 66 0.20 40.06 8.53
C TRP A 66 -0.51 38.89 7.85
N LEU A 67 -0.11 37.64 8.12
CA LEU A 67 -0.71 36.45 7.52
C LEU A 67 -1.32 35.56 8.61
N ALA A 68 -2.58 35.18 8.42
CA ALA A 68 -3.20 34.18 9.28
C ALA A 68 -2.53 32.82 9.08
N ARG A 69 -2.22 32.12 10.17
CA ARG A 69 -1.66 30.77 10.08
C ARG A 69 -2.68 29.79 9.52
N ASP A 70 -2.20 28.74 8.86
CA ASP A 70 -3.04 27.62 8.46
C ASP A 70 -3.25 26.64 9.61
N VAL A 71 -4.47 26.12 9.73
CA VAL A 71 -4.88 25.15 10.74
C VAL A 71 -5.57 23.95 10.08
N PRO A 72 -5.50 22.75 10.69
CA PRO A 72 -6.21 21.59 10.17
C PRO A 72 -7.72 21.86 10.15
N SER A 73 -8.40 21.39 9.11
CA SER A 73 -9.85 21.53 8.95
C SER A 73 -10.58 20.19 9.12
N PHE A 74 -11.91 20.20 9.06
CA PHE A 74 -12.69 18.96 8.96
C PHE A 74 -12.30 18.10 7.75
N ARG A 75 -11.86 18.71 6.64
CA ARG A 75 -11.38 17.97 5.46
C ARG A 75 -10.17 17.11 5.82
N TRP A 76 -9.25 17.65 6.63
CA TRP A 76 -8.12 16.89 7.15
C TRP A 76 -8.57 15.73 8.04
N VAL A 77 -9.53 15.95 8.95
CA VAL A 77 -10.11 14.87 9.77
C VAL A 77 -10.70 13.76 8.89
N GLY A 78 -11.49 14.15 7.87
CA GLY A 78 -12.07 13.22 6.90
C GLY A 78 -11.00 12.41 6.15
N LEU A 79 -9.92 13.07 5.74
CA LEU A 79 -8.77 12.44 5.08
C LEU A 79 -8.11 11.39 5.99
N VAL A 80 -7.80 11.74 7.24
CA VAL A 80 -7.15 10.85 8.21
C VAL A 80 -8.01 9.61 8.46
N LEU A 81 -9.30 9.81 8.78
CA LEU A 81 -10.23 8.72 9.07
C LEU A 81 -10.42 7.80 7.85
N TYR A 82 -10.53 8.40 6.66
CA TYR A 82 -10.65 7.65 5.42
C TYR A 82 -9.41 6.79 5.15
N ARG A 83 -8.21 7.37 5.20
CA ARG A 83 -6.97 6.63 4.96
C ARG A 83 -6.75 5.53 5.98
N GLN A 84 -7.02 5.78 7.27
CA GLN A 84 -6.98 4.74 8.30
C GLN A 84 -7.92 3.57 7.98
N LYS A 85 -9.17 3.89 7.63
CA LYS A 85 -10.16 2.88 7.26
C LYS A 85 -9.68 2.03 6.09
N ILE A 86 -9.13 2.66 5.04
CA ILE A 86 -8.67 1.96 3.84
C ILE A 86 -7.47 1.05 4.15
N VAL A 87 -6.45 1.56 4.85
CA VAL A 87 -5.28 0.77 5.27
C VAL A 87 -5.71 -0.45 6.09
N ARG A 88 -6.52 -0.24 7.14
CA ARG A 88 -7.04 -1.35 7.96
C ARG A 88 -7.87 -2.35 7.16
N SER A 89 -8.66 -1.87 6.20
CA SER A 89 -9.44 -2.74 5.33
C SER A 89 -8.54 -3.62 4.46
N ILE A 90 -7.48 -3.05 3.87
CA ILE A 90 -6.49 -3.82 3.08
C ILE A 90 -5.88 -4.92 3.93
N LEU A 91 -5.35 -4.58 5.11
CA LEU A 91 -4.72 -5.53 6.02
C LEU A 91 -5.70 -6.60 6.52
N THR A 92 -6.96 -6.22 6.77
CA THR A 92 -8.00 -7.14 7.18
C THR A 92 -8.35 -8.11 6.05
N MET A 93 -8.52 -7.63 4.80
CA MET A 93 -8.78 -8.50 3.65
C MET A 93 -7.65 -9.50 3.44
N LEU A 94 -6.39 -9.06 3.52
CA LEU A 94 -5.24 -9.95 3.46
C LEU A 94 -5.27 -11.00 4.58
N SER A 95 -5.50 -10.58 5.82
CA SER A 95 -5.57 -11.48 6.99
C SER A 95 -6.71 -12.51 6.88
N MET A 96 -7.88 -12.08 6.40
CA MET A 96 -9.04 -12.94 6.17
C MET A 96 -8.79 -14.03 5.12
N GLU A 97 -7.88 -13.77 4.18
CA GLU A 97 -7.48 -14.73 3.13
C GLU A 97 -6.27 -15.57 3.52
N GLY A 98 -5.71 -15.38 4.72
CA GLY A 98 -4.55 -16.12 5.23
C GLY A 98 -3.21 -15.41 5.04
N HIS A 99 -3.19 -14.24 4.39
CA HIS A 99 -2.01 -13.40 4.22
C HIS A 99 -1.87 -12.44 5.41
N ARG A 100 -1.45 -12.98 6.56
CA ARG A 100 -1.29 -12.20 7.79
C ARG A 100 -0.01 -11.36 7.76
N VAL A 101 -0.04 -10.22 8.44
CA VAL A 101 1.10 -9.32 8.62
C VAL A 101 1.16 -8.83 10.07
N PRO A 102 2.33 -8.39 10.58
CA PRO A 102 2.43 -7.75 11.89
C PRO A 102 1.54 -6.51 12.01
N ALA A 103 1.06 -6.20 13.23
CA ALA A 103 0.28 -4.98 13.49
C ALA A 103 1.04 -3.70 13.11
N ALA A 104 2.37 -3.72 13.22
CA ALA A 104 3.25 -2.62 12.83
C ALA A 104 3.19 -2.29 11.32
N CYS A 105 2.73 -3.21 10.46
CA CYS A 105 2.51 -2.93 9.04
C CYS A 105 1.45 -1.86 8.80
N GLU A 106 0.54 -1.61 9.75
CA GLU A 106 -0.43 -0.50 9.65
C GLU A 106 0.30 0.84 9.51
N ALA A 107 1.30 1.09 10.34
CA ALA A 107 2.09 2.31 10.29
C ALA A 107 2.91 2.41 9.00
N ALA A 108 3.61 1.34 8.62
CA ALA A 108 4.42 1.32 7.40
C ALA A 108 3.58 1.59 6.14
N LEU A 109 2.38 1.02 6.04
CA LEU A 109 1.49 1.22 4.90
C LEU A 109 0.88 2.64 4.87
N MET A 110 0.60 3.24 6.03
CA MET A 110 0.20 4.65 6.12
C MET A 110 1.33 5.59 5.67
N LYS A 111 2.56 5.37 6.14
CA LYS A 111 3.74 6.13 5.73
C LYS A 111 3.99 6.00 4.23
N TYR A 112 3.80 4.80 3.67
CA TYR A 112 3.89 4.57 2.23
C TYR A 112 2.86 5.41 1.45
N TRP A 113 1.63 5.50 1.94
CA TRP A 113 0.62 6.35 1.31
C TRP A 113 1.03 7.84 1.33
N CYS A 114 1.74 8.32 2.36
CA CYS A 114 2.31 9.68 2.31
C CYS A 114 3.24 9.85 1.11
N ILE A 115 4.14 8.89 0.85
CA ILE A 115 5.09 8.92 -0.27
C ILE A 115 4.35 8.91 -1.62
N MET A 116 3.33 8.05 -1.77
CA MET A 116 2.51 7.99 -2.99
C MET A 116 1.89 9.36 -3.34
N GLY A 117 1.55 10.15 -2.32
CA GLY A 117 0.98 11.49 -2.45
C GLY A 117 2.01 12.62 -2.58
N MET A 118 3.31 12.36 -2.46
CA MET A 118 4.34 13.38 -2.65
C MET A 118 4.63 13.54 -4.14
N ALA A 119 4.57 14.78 -4.63
CA ALA A 119 4.72 15.06 -6.06
C ALA A 119 6.18 15.27 -6.52
N GLN A 120 7.15 15.32 -5.60
CA GLN A 120 8.56 15.58 -5.91
C GLN A 120 9.45 14.44 -5.43
N SER A 121 10.38 13.99 -6.27
CA SER A 121 11.27 12.86 -6.00
C SER A 121 12.20 13.16 -4.83
N ARG A 122 12.76 14.38 -4.78
CA ARG A 122 13.62 14.82 -3.67
C ARG A 122 12.94 14.71 -2.30
N LEU A 123 11.65 15.04 -2.23
CA LEU A 123 10.88 14.97 -0.99
C LEU A 123 10.60 13.52 -0.61
N ARG A 124 10.28 12.65 -1.57
CA ARG A 124 10.11 11.22 -1.34
C ARG A 124 11.39 10.58 -0.78
N VAL A 125 12.54 10.88 -1.39
CA VAL A 125 13.84 10.37 -0.95
C VAL A 125 14.20 10.89 0.44
N ALA A 126 14.06 12.20 0.69
CA ALA A 126 14.33 12.78 2.01
C ALA A 126 13.43 12.19 3.10
N PHE A 127 12.13 12.04 2.82
CA PHE A 127 11.16 11.47 3.76
C PHE A 127 11.49 10.02 4.13
N VAL A 128 11.95 9.21 3.16
CA VAL A 128 12.33 7.81 3.37
C VAL A 128 13.72 7.68 4.00
N ALA A 129 14.63 8.61 3.73
CA ALA A 129 15.98 8.61 4.29
C ALA A 129 16.00 8.94 5.79
N ASP A 130 15.02 9.70 6.28
CA ASP A 130 14.86 10.04 7.68
C ASP A 130 14.51 8.80 8.52
N LYS A 131 15.37 8.49 9.51
CA LYS A 131 15.22 7.33 10.39
C LYS A 131 14.19 7.52 11.50
N GLU A 132 13.86 8.77 11.85
CA GLU A 132 12.79 9.06 12.80
C GLU A 132 11.43 8.81 12.17
N ILE A 133 11.30 9.12 10.87
CA ILE A 133 10.09 8.87 10.09
C ILE A 133 10.01 7.41 9.65
N TRP A 134 11.03 6.89 8.97
CA TRP A 134 11.10 5.51 8.48
C TRP A 134 12.15 4.72 9.26
N THR A 135 11.70 3.87 10.18
CA THR A 135 12.59 2.97 10.90
C THR A 135 12.94 1.75 10.06
N ASP A 136 14.03 1.06 10.40
CA ASP A 136 14.42 -0.18 9.73
C ASP A 136 13.32 -1.26 9.84
N LYS A 137 12.59 -1.26 10.97
CA LYS A 137 11.41 -2.11 11.18
C LYS A 137 10.29 -1.79 10.20
N ASP A 138 10.05 -0.50 9.90
CA ASP A 138 9.02 -0.10 8.93
C ASP A 138 9.34 -0.61 7.53
N LEU A 139 10.62 -0.52 7.11
CA LEU A 139 11.07 -1.01 5.80
C LEU A 139 10.91 -2.53 5.69
N ILE A 140 11.31 -3.28 6.71
CA ILE A 140 11.15 -4.75 6.76
C ILE A 140 9.66 -5.13 6.76
N ASN A 141 8.84 -4.46 7.58
CA ASN A 141 7.39 -4.69 7.63
C ASN A 141 6.70 -4.37 6.31
N PHE A 142 7.16 -3.32 5.60
CA PHE A 142 6.63 -2.99 4.29
C PHE A 142 6.99 -4.06 3.26
N GLN A 143 8.23 -4.55 3.25
CA GLN A 143 8.61 -5.65 2.35
C GLN A 143 7.90 -6.96 2.65
N LEU A 144 7.65 -7.29 3.93
CA LEU A 144 6.78 -8.41 4.30
C LEU A 144 5.38 -8.24 3.70
N PHE A 145 4.82 -7.02 3.80
CA PHE A 145 3.54 -6.70 3.17
C PHE A 145 3.57 -6.90 1.65
N LEU A 146 4.65 -6.51 0.95
CA LEU A 146 4.80 -6.75 -0.50
C LEU A 146 4.74 -8.23 -0.83
N VAL A 147 5.51 -9.07 -0.12
CA VAL A 147 5.50 -10.52 -0.33
C VAL A 147 4.10 -11.09 -0.11
N LYS A 148 3.41 -10.68 0.96
CA LYS A 148 2.03 -11.13 1.23
C LYS A 148 1.03 -10.66 0.19
N LEU A 149 1.21 -9.45 -0.34
CA LEU A 149 0.37 -8.93 -1.42
C LEU A 149 0.59 -9.72 -2.71
N ASP A 150 1.84 -9.98 -3.08
CA ASP A 150 2.18 -10.74 -4.29
C ASP A 150 1.69 -12.18 -4.20
N MET A 151 1.81 -12.83 -3.03
CA MET A 151 1.23 -14.16 -2.79
C MET A 151 -0.29 -14.18 -3.03
N ARG A 152 -1.00 -13.09 -2.72
CA ARG A 152 -2.44 -12.98 -2.96
C ARG A 152 -2.75 -12.73 -4.44
N LEU A 153 -2.05 -11.81 -5.07
CA LEU A 153 -2.32 -11.42 -6.46
C LEU A 153 -1.88 -12.49 -7.47
N SER A 154 -0.90 -13.30 -7.09
CA SER A 154 -0.38 -14.42 -7.88
C SER A 154 -1.09 -15.75 -7.61
N ASP A 155 -2.07 -15.80 -6.69
CA ASP A 155 -2.90 -17.00 -6.48
C ASP A 155 -3.66 -17.31 -7.78
N PRO A 156 -3.41 -18.44 -8.47
CA PRO A 156 -4.07 -18.73 -9.75
C PRO A 156 -5.58 -19.00 -9.60
N ILE A 157 -6.07 -19.25 -8.38
CA ILE A 157 -7.49 -19.57 -8.11
C ILE A 157 -8.29 -18.29 -7.77
N ARG A 158 -7.66 -17.29 -7.15
CA ARG A 158 -8.33 -16.08 -6.64
C ARG A 158 -7.71 -14.76 -7.09
N GLY A 159 -6.43 -14.76 -7.38
CA GLY A 159 -5.69 -13.66 -7.97
C GLY A 159 -5.75 -13.73 -9.49
N ASN A 160 -5.46 -12.63 -10.16
CA ASN A 160 -5.43 -12.56 -11.61
C ASN A 160 -4.15 -13.19 -12.22
N GLY A 161 -3.40 -14.00 -11.45
CA GLY A 161 -2.21 -14.73 -11.91
C GLY A 161 -1.07 -13.85 -12.45
N THR A 162 -1.06 -12.55 -12.16
CA THR A 162 -0.14 -11.58 -12.75
C THR A 162 0.86 -11.08 -11.72
N CYS A 163 2.09 -11.58 -11.78
CA CYS A 163 3.17 -11.24 -10.83
C CYS A 163 3.56 -9.74 -10.81
N ALA A 164 3.20 -8.97 -11.85
CA ALA A 164 3.50 -7.53 -11.94
C ALA A 164 2.34 -6.62 -11.47
N LEU A 165 1.21 -7.20 -11.05
CA LEU A 165 0.02 -6.42 -10.69
C LEU A 165 0.20 -5.62 -9.38
N GLY A 166 0.92 -6.19 -8.40
CA GLY A 166 1.22 -5.53 -7.13
C GLY A 166 1.96 -4.20 -7.31
N PRO A 167 3.13 -4.20 -7.97
CA PRO A 167 3.87 -2.98 -8.28
C PRO A 167 3.04 -1.93 -9.03
N MET A 168 2.23 -2.33 -10.02
CA MET A 168 1.37 -1.42 -10.76
C MET A 168 0.31 -0.75 -9.85
N LEU A 169 -0.36 -1.52 -8.99
CA LEU A 169 -1.37 -1.00 -8.06
C LEU A 169 -0.77 -0.11 -6.97
N LEU A 170 0.48 -0.37 -6.57
CA LEU A 170 1.23 0.44 -5.61
C LEU A 170 1.87 1.69 -6.24
N SER A 171 1.86 1.80 -7.57
CA SER A 171 2.38 2.98 -8.29
C SER A 171 1.31 4.07 -8.53
N GLN A 172 0.07 3.80 -8.12
CA GLN A 172 -1.04 4.76 -8.21
C GLN A 172 -0.86 5.95 -7.23
N LYS A 173 -1.68 7.00 -7.35
CA LYS A 173 -1.63 8.17 -6.42
C LYS A 173 -2.04 7.87 -4.96
N GLY A 174 -2.53 6.66 -4.68
CA GLY A 174 -2.87 6.24 -3.32
C GLY A 174 -3.37 4.80 -3.24
N LEU A 175 -3.55 4.31 -2.02
CA LEU A 175 -3.96 2.92 -1.75
C LEU A 175 -5.45 2.65 -1.99
N SER A 176 -6.24 3.68 -2.30
CA SER A 176 -7.67 3.51 -2.61
C SER A 176 -7.90 2.59 -3.80
N THR A 177 -7.05 2.64 -4.83
CA THR A 177 -7.16 1.77 -6.01
C THR A 177 -6.90 0.31 -5.64
N LEU A 178 -5.80 0.05 -4.92
CA LEU A 178 -5.51 -1.28 -4.36
C LEU A 178 -6.69 -1.79 -3.53
N TRP A 179 -7.22 -0.99 -2.61
CA TRP A 179 -8.38 -1.38 -1.82
C TRP A 179 -9.62 -1.69 -2.66
N LYS A 180 -9.90 -0.90 -3.71
CA LYS A 180 -11.04 -1.17 -4.61
C LYS A 180 -10.88 -2.51 -5.33
N VAL A 181 -9.67 -2.83 -5.79
CA VAL A 181 -9.36 -4.12 -6.42
C VAL A 181 -9.54 -5.26 -5.42
N LEU A 182 -8.89 -5.18 -4.25
CA LEU A 182 -8.96 -6.23 -3.23
C LEU A 182 -10.38 -6.43 -2.68
N SER A 183 -11.20 -5.37 -2.60
CA SER A 183 -12.59 -5.47 -2.15
C SER A 183 -13.57 -5.90 -3.25
N GLY A 184 -13.10 -6.13 -4.48
CA GLY A 184 -13.94 -6.48 -5.63
C GLY A 184 -14.82 -5.32 -6.14
N LYS A 185 -14.60 -4.09 -5.66
CA LYS A 185 -15.30 -2.88 -6.13
C LYS A 185 -14.78 -2.39 -7.49
N LEU A 186 -13.53 -2.69 -7.80
CA LEU A 186 -12.94 -2.50 -9.12
C LEU A 186 -12.52 -3.88 -9.63
N LYS A 187 -13.17 -4.36 -10.69
CA LYS A 187 -12.77 -5.58 -11.39
C LYS A 187 -11.81 -5.21 -12.50
N LEU A 188 -10.61 -5.76 -12.47
CA LEU A 188 -9.62 -5.52 -13.51
C LEU A 188 -10.01 -6.30 -14.78
N ASN A 189 -10.00 -5.62 -15.91
CA ASN A 189 -10.13 -6.17 -17.25
C ASN A 189 -8.99 -5.61 -18.12
N TYR A 190 -8.84 -6.10 -19.35
CA TYR A 190 -7.76 -5.64 -20.22
C TYR A 190 -7.82 -4.14 -20.50
N GLU A 191 -9.00 -3.59 -20.78
CA GLU A 191 -9.18 -2.16 -21.06
C GLU A 191 -8.76 -1.27 -19.87
N ASN A 192 -9.37 -1.47 -18.70
CA ASN A 192 -9.09 -0.63 -17.54
C ASN A 192 -7.68 -0.83 -16.98
N THR A 193 -7.10 -2.02 -17.15
CA THR A 193 -5.73 -2.29 -16.70
C THR A 193 -4.74 -1.64 -17.65
N SER A 194 -5.00 -1.67 -18.96
CA SER A 194 -4.21 -0.98 -19.97
C SER A 194 -4.25 0.53 -19.75
N ASP A 195 -5.43 1.11 -19.51
CA ASP A 195 -5.58 2.53 -19.19
C ASP A 195 -4.77 2.93 -17.93
N MET A 196 -4.79 2.07 -16.91
CA MET A 196 -4.01 2.28 -15.69
C MET A 196 -2.50 2.20 -15.97
N ILE A 197 -2.04 1.22 -16.75
CA ILE A 197 -0.63 1.05 -17.14
C ILE A 197 -0.14 2.27 -17.91
N LEU A 198 -0.89 2.71 -18.93
CA LEU A 198 -0.54 3.86 -19.76
C LEU A 198 -0.43 5.15 -18.95
N ARG A 199 -1.32 5.40 -17.99
CA ARG A 199 -1.20 6.55 -17.09
C ARG A 199 -0.01 6.46 -16.13
N THR A 200 0.41 5.23 -15.82
CA THR A 200 1.38 4.95 -14.75
C THR A 200 2.83 5.03 -15.24
N TYR A 201 3.13 4.38 -16.35
CA TYR A 201 4.50 4.17 -16.84
C TYR A 201 4.82 5.08 -18.02
N ALA A 202 6.10 5.41 -18.20
CA ALA A 202 6.54 6.11 -19.41
C ALA A 202 6.35 5.22 -20.63
N ALA A 203 6.14 5.83 -21.81
CA ALA A 203 6.14 5.09 -23.06
C ALA A 203 7.46 4.32 -23.26
N GLU A 204 8.59 4.88 -22.84
CA GLU A 204 9.92 4.25 -22.94
C GLU A 204 10.10 3.04 -22.01
N GLU A 205 9.27 2.91 -20.97
CA GLU A 205 9.28 1.77 -20.04
C GLU A 205 8.34 0.64 -20.49
N LEU A 206 7.50 0.89 -21.52
CA LEU A 206 6.53 -0.06 -22.03
C LEU A 206 7.06 -0.76 -23.29
N ASP A 207 6.93 -2.08 -23.32
CA ASP A 207 7.24 -2.87 -24.51
C ASP A 207 5.98 -3.04 -25.37
N PHE A 208 5.79 -2.09 -26.28
CA PHE A 208 4.70 -2.11 -27.25
C PHE A 208 4.84 -3.22 -28.30
N ASN A 209 6.04 -3.76 -28.52
CA ASN A 209 6.23 -4.89 -29.44
C ASN A 209 5.70 -6.19 -28.80
N ALA A 210 5.97 -6.38 -27.51
CA ALA A 210 5.45 -7.52 -26.76
C ALA A 210 3.96 -7.39 -26.48
N ASN A 211 3.43 -6.16 -26.38
CA ASN A 211 2.02 -5.89 -26.09
C ASN A 211 1.42 -4.85 -27.07
N PRO A 212 1.18 -5.21 -28.34
CA PRO A 212 0.67 -4.29 -29.36
C PRO A 212 -0.66 -3.63 -28.98
N MET A 213 -1.49 -4.35 -28.23
CA MET A 213 -2.79 -3.87 -27.73
C MET A 213 -2.67 -2.61 -26.84
N LEU A 214 -1.49 -2.28 -26.28
CA LEU A 214 -1.26 -1.06 -25.52
C LEU A 214 -1.02 0.17 -26.41
N GLY A 215 -0.66 -0.03 -27.68
CA GLY A 215 -0.32 1.04 -28.62
C GLY A 215 -1.38 1.30 -29.70
N GLU A 216 -2.48 0.56 -29.71
CA GLU A 216 -3.59 0.77 -30.64
C GLU A 216 -4.54 1.85 -30.11
N GLU A 217 -4.71 2.97 -30.83
CA GLU A 217 -5.60 4.09 -30.43
C GLU A 217 -7.07 3.64 -30.18
N ILE A 218 -7.47 2.51 -30.75
CA ILE A 218 -8.83 1.96 -30.66
C ILE A 218 -9.06 1.24 -29.31
N SER A 219 -8.02 0.79 -28.61
CA SER A 219 -8.13 -0.01 -27.38
C SER A 219 -8.00 0.80 -26.08
N THR A 220 -7.59 2.07 -26.17
CA THR A 220 -7.19 2.88 -24.99
C THR A 220 -8.05 4.12 -24.84
N ASN A 221 -8.67 4.31 -23.67
CA ASN A 221 -9.46 5.50 -23.37
C ASN A 221 -8.63 6.61 -22.71
N VAL A 222 -7.29 6.53 -22.82
CA VAL A 222 -6.36 7.48 -22.20
C VAL A 222 -6.00 8.56 -23.21
N PRO A 223 -6.32 9.84 -22.94
CA PRO A 223 -5.79 10.93 -23.73
C PRO A 223 -4.26 10.98 -23.67
N LEU A 224 -3.59 11.30 -24.78
CA LEU A 224 -2.14 11.44 -24.89
C LEU A 224 -1.49 12.29 -23.77
N HIS A 225 -2.19 13.33 -23.29
CA HIS A 225 -1.68 14.21 -22.22
C HIS A 225 -1.74 13.59 -20.81
N GLU A 226 -2.39 12.45 -20.66
CA GLU A 226 -2.47 11.70 -19.40
C GLU A 226 -1.58 10.45 -19.39
N GLU A 227 -1.00 10.08 -20.54
CA GLU A 227 -0.04 8.99 -20.67
C GLU A 227 1.26 9.32 -19.92
N GLY A 228 1.77 8.34 -19.16
CA GLY A 228 2.97 8.45 -18.33
C GLY A 228 2.94 9.50 -17.23
N LEU A 229 1.81 10.21 -17.05
CA LEU A 229 1.71 11.38 -16.18
C LEU A 229 2.04 11.05 -14.72
N LEU A 230 1.76 9.82 -14.25
CA LEU A 230 2.06 9.43 -12.87
C LEU A 230 3.55 9.28 -12.56
N ALA A 231 4.37 9.10 -13.59
CA ALA A 231 5.80 8.94 -13.46
C ALA A 231 6.58 10.23 -13.79
N LEU A 232 5.87 11.36 -13.86
CA LEU A 232 6.45 12.71 -13.92
C LEU A 232 6.21 13.45 -12.58
N GLU A 233 7.20 14.24 -12.17
CA GLU A 233 7.08 15.10 -10.99
C GLU A 233 5.92 16.10 -11.15
N GLY A 234 5.24 16.40 -10.04
CA GLY A 234 4.06 17.28 -10.08
C GLY A 234 2.83 16.65 -10.73
N TRP A 235 2.94 15.43 -11.29
CA TRP A 235 1.96 14.88 -12.22
C TRP A 235 1.63 15.86 -13.34
N ASN A 236 2.67 16.47 -13.89
CA ASN A 236 2.60 17.44 -14.97
C ASN A 236 3.50 16.98 -16.13
N LEU A 237 3.12 17.33 -17.36
CA LEU A 237 3.83 16.90 -18.57
C LEU A 237 5.26 17.47 -18.67
N HIS A 238 5.53 18.60 -18.02
CA HIS A 238 6.82 19.26 -18.03
C HIS A 238 7.70 18.85 -16.84
N GLY A 239 7.27 17.84 -16.08
CA GLY A 239 7.92 17.39 -14.87
C GLY A 239 9.12 16.53 -15.20
N ALA A 240 10.13 16.55 -14.33
CA ALA A 240 11.21 15.58 -14.41
C ALA A 240 10.68 14.15 -14.16
N ARG A 241 11.43 13.15 -14.62
CA ARG A 241 11.10 11.75 -14.34
C ARG A 241 11.10 11.50 -12.83
N MET A 242 10.03 10.91 -12.31
CA MET A 242 9.87 10.57 -10.90
C MET A 242 9.94 9.05 -10.72
N PRO A 243 10.86 8.54 -9.87
CA PRO A 243 10.90 7.11 -9.58
C PRO A 243 9.64 6.68 -8.82
N LEU A 244 9.22 5.45 -9.09
CA LEU A 244 8.11 4.82 -8.38
C LEU A 244 8.38 4.84 -6.87
N ALA A 245 7.33 5.14 -6.08
CA ALA A 245 7.44 5.17 -4.62
C ALA A 245 7.96 3.84 -4.05
N LEU A 246 7.60 2.73 -4.69
CA LEU A 246 8.09 1.39 -4.36
C LEU A 246 9.62 1.29 -4.49
N ASN A 247 10.18 1.76 -5.61
CA ASN A 247 11.62 1.68 -5.88
C ASN A 247 12.44 2.49 -4.86
N ILE A 248 11.91 3.61 -4.39
CA ILE A 248 12.56 4.43 -3.35
C ILE A 248 12.68 3.64 -2.03
N ILE A 249 11.62 2.93 -1.63
CA ILE A 249 11.64 2.10 -0.42
C ILE A 249 12.63 0.94 -0.53
N LEU A 250 12.67 0.28 -1.70
CA LEU A 250 13.61 -0.82 -1.95
C LEU A 250 15.05 -0.33 -1.97
N ALA A 251 15.32 0.78 -2.66
CA ALA A 251 16.64 1.41 -2.70
C ALA A 251 17.11 1.83 -1.30
N GLU A 252 16.22 2.37 -0.47
CA GLU A 252 16.56 2.72 0.91
C GLU A 252 16.91 1.50 1.76
N SER A 253 16.19 0.39 1.58
CA SER A 253 16.47 -0.86 2.30
C SER A 253 17.85 -1.40 1.95
N ILE A 254 18.27 -1.27 0.69
CA ILE A 254 19.62 -1.61 0.21
C ILE A 254 20.66 -0.64 0.79
N ARG A 255 20.39 0.68 0.75
CA ARG A 255 21.28 1.71 1.29
C ARG A 255 21.57 1.49 2.78
N ARG A 256 20.57 1.05 3.54
CA ARG A 256 20.69 0.75 4.98
C ARG A 256 21.24 -0.65 5.28
N LYS A 257 21.53 -1.46 4.25
CA LYS A 257 22.07 -2.82 4.37
C LYS A 257 21.19 -3.71 5.26
N LEU A 258 19.87 -3.64 5.07
CA LEU A 258 18.92 -4.42 5.87
C LEU A 258 18.89 -5.91 5.50
N HIS A 259 19.47 -6.29 4.36
CA HIS A 259 19.55 -7.66 3.87
C HIS A 259 18.22 -8.41 3.92
N VAL A 260 17.16 -7.75 3.42
CA VAL A 260 15.78 -8.23 3.57
C VAL A 260 15.53 -9.55 2.85
N GLU A 261 16.35 -9.87 1.84
CA GLU A 261 16.38 -11.14 1.14
C GLU A 261 16.52 -12.35 2.08
N GLN A 262 17.19 -12.17 3.22
CA GLN A 262 17.39 -13.24 4.21
C GLN A 262 16.08 -13.65 4.89
N TYR A 263 15.09 -12.76 4.92
CA TYR A 263 13.81 -12.98 5.59
C TYR A 263 12.70 -13.45 4.65
N TYR A 264 12.94 -13.65 3.35
CA TYR A 264 11.86 -13.97 2.41
C TYR A 264 11.13 -15.27 2.74
N LEU A 265 11.84 -16.31 3.16
CA LEU A 265 11.19 -17.55 3.61
C LEU A 265 10.32 -17.28 4.85
N ASP A 266 10.82 -16.50 5.80
CA ASP A 266 10.07 -16.12 7.00
C ASP A 266 8.84 -15.29 6.62
N PHE A 267 8.92 -14.40 5.64
CA PHE A 267 7.80 -13.60 5.17
C PHE A 267 6.71 -14.46 4.53
N VAL A 268 7.10 -15.45 3.71
CA VAL A 268 6.16 -16.41 3.11
C VAL A 268 5.45 -17.21 4.20
N LEU A 269 6.19 -17.69 5.20
CA LEU A 269 5.67 -18.50 6.30
C LEU A 269 4.98 -17.68 7.40
N TYR A 270 5.17 -16.36 7.43
CA TYR A 270 4.62 -15.52 8.50
C TYR A 270 3.11 -15.65 8.59
N GLY A 271 2.62 -16.04 9.76
CA GLY A 271 1.19 -16.17 10.03
C GLY A 271 0.48 -17.31 9.30
N THR A 272 1.20 -18.27 8.72
CA THR A 272 0.62 -19.55 8.25
C THR A 272 0.57 -20.56 9.39
N ALA A 273 1.64 -20.67 10.17
CA ALA A 273 1.76 -21.54 11.35
C ALA A 273 1.96 -20.74 12.64
N ASP A 274 1.44 -21.25 13.74
CA ASP A 274 1.71 -20.71 15.08
C ASP A 274 3.09 -21.15 15.53
N LEU A 275 3.96 -20.18 15.81
CA LEU A 275 5.36 -20.39 16.20
C LEU A 275 5.51 -21.22 17.48
N LYS A 276 4.50 -21.23 18.37
CA LYS A 276 4.58 -21.94 19.65
C LYS A 276 4.34 -23.45 19.53
N ASN A 277 3.50 -23.87 18.57
CA ASN A 277 3.02 -25.24 18.48
C ASN A 277 3.18 -25.86 17.08
N GLY A 278 3.66 -25.10 16.08
CA GLY A 278 3.84 -25.55 14.69
C GLY A 278 2.53 -25.82 13.93
N LYS A 279 1.37 -25.60 14.56
CA LYS A 279 0.07 -25.89 13.97
C LYS A 279 -0.33 -24.80 12.98
N ASN A 280 -1.10 -25.20 11.97
CA ASN A 280 -1.68 -24.23 11.04
C ASN A 280 -2.62 -23.27 11.78
N ILE A 281 -2.44 -21.97 11.53
CA ILE A 281 -3.37 -20.97 12.03
C ILE A 281 -4.61 -20.99 11.13
N PRO A 282 -5.80 -21.31 11.66
CA PRO A 282 -7.00 -21.47 10.84
C PRO A 282 -7.31 -20.18 10.10
N ILE A 283 -7.64 -20.30 8.81
CA ILE A 283 -8.08 -19.16 8.01
C ILE A 283 -9.56 -18.90 8.33
N PRO A 284 -10.00 -17.65 8.56
CA PRO A 284 -11.41 -17.34 8.79
C PRO A 284 -12.32 -17.90 7.68
N ILE A 285 -13.11 -18.92 8.01
CA ILE A 285 -13.85 -19.77 7.04
C ILE A 285 -14.98 -19.02 6.32
N ARG A 286 -15.42 -17.84 6.82
CA ARG A 286 -16.63 -17.14 6.37
C ARG A 286 -16.71 -16.82 4.85
N LEU A 287 -15.60 -16.84 4.12
CA LEU A 287 -15.55 -16.62 2.67
C LEU A 287 -15.29 -17.88 1.84
N ARG A 288 -14.90 -19.01 2.45
CA ARG A 288 -14.85 -20.30 1.75
C ARG A 288 -16.25 -20.89 1.72
N ARG A 289 -16.92 -20.82 0.57
CA ARG A 289 -18.08 -21.69 0.28
C ARG A 289 -17.69 -23.18 0.29
N ASP A 290 -16.39 -23.48 0.25
CA ASP A 290 -15.85 -24.83 0.39
C ASP A 290 -15.84 -25.28 1.85
N LYS A 291 -16.93 -25.92 2.28
CA LYS A 291 -16.98 -26.67 3.55
C LYS A 291 -16.04 -27.89 3.55
N GLN A 292 -15.46 -28.26 2.42
CA GLN A 292 -14.74 -29.52 2.23
C GLN A 292 -13.20 -29.41 2.22
N VAL A 293 -12.62 -28.21 2.17
CA VAL A 293 -11.15 -28.09 2.18
C VAL A 293 -10.61 -28.29 3.60
N LYS A 294 -10.19 -29.53 3.89
CA LYS A 294 -9.43 -29.86 5.10
C LYS A 294 -8.00 -29.32 4.95
N LEU A 295 -7.67 -28.27 5.69
CA LEU A 295 -6.27 -27.84 5.84
C LEU A 295 -5.52 -28.92 6.65
N PRO A 296 -4.26 -29.24 6.31
CA PRO A 296 -3.41 -30.07 7.14
C PRO A 296 -3.33 -29.49 8.57
N SER A 297 -3.23 -30.34 9.59
CA SER A 297 -3.14 -29.89 10.99
C SER A 297 -1.85 -29.11 11.28
N GLU A 298 -0.76 -29.44 10.59
CA GLU A 298 0.56 -28.82 10.72
C GLU A 298 0.81 -27.86 9.57
N GLY A 299 1.32 -26.66 9.88
CA GLY A 299 1.55 -25.60 8.88
C GLY A 299 2.93 -25.59 8.24
N MET A 300 3.86 -26.31 8.86
CA MET A 300 5.18 -26.57 8.32
C MET A 300 5.21 -28.01 7.84
N ALA A 301 5.60 -28.23 6.58
CA ALA A 301 5.83 -29.59 6.12
C ALA A 301 6.93 -30.24 6.99
N THR A 302 6.64 -31.41 7.55
CA THR A 302 7.64 -32.22 8.25
C THR A 302 8.81 -32.51 7.33
N LYS A 303 9.99 -32.77 7.90
CA LYS A 303 11.20 -33.06 7.11
C LYS A 303 10.96 -34.18 6.10
N GLU A 304 10.28 -35.24 6.53
CA GLU A 304 9.90 -36.38 5.70
C GLU A 304 8.94 -36.00 4.55
N MET A 305 7.97 -35.12 4.82
CA MET A 305 7.01 -34.68 3.80
C MET A 305 7.66 -33.74 2.79
N LYS A 306 8.61 -32.90 3.22
CA LYS A 306 9.46 -32.10 2.32
C LYS A 306 10.30 -33.00 1.42
N GLU A 307 11.00 -33.98 1.97
CA GLU A 307 11.81 -34.95 1.21
C GLU A 307 10.96 -35.75 0.21
N LYS A 308 9.76 -36.17 0.61
CA LYS A 308 8.82 -36.88 -0.27
C LYS A 308 8.28 -36.00 -1.40
N ILE A 309 7.95 -34.74 -1.10
CA ILE A 309 7.47 -33.77 -2.10
C ILE A 309 8.60 -33.42 -3.08
N ILE A 310 9.83 -33.21 -2.59
CA ILE A 310 11.03 -33.01 -3.42
C ILE A 310 11.23 -34.22 -4.35
N GLY A 311 11.18 -35.45 -3.83
CA GLY A 311 11.32 -36.65 -4.65
C GLY A 311 10.18 -36.87 -5.66
N LEU A 312 8.98 -36.35 -5.41
CA LEU A 312 7.87 -36.33 -6.37
C LEU A 312 8.08 -35.27 -7.45
N PHE A 313 8.55 -34.08 -7.08
CA PHE A 313 8.89 -33.03 -8.04
C PHE A 313 10.08 -33.44 -8.91
N ASP A 314 11.13 -34.03 -8.36
CA ASP A 314 12.29 -34.54 -9.12
C ASP A 314 11.91 -35.65 -10.12
N LYS A 315 10.87 -36.44 -9.81
CA LYS A 315 10.31 -37.44 -10.72
C LYS A 315 9.41 -36.83 -11.81
N GLY A 316 8.62 -35.82 -11.46
CA GLY A 316 7.64 -35.20 -12.37
C GLY A 316 8.22 -34.13 -13.28
N PHE A 317 9.19 -33.38 -12.79
CA PHE A 317 9.92 -32.33 -13.49
C PHE A 317 11.40 -32.64 -13.25
N GLY A 318 12.08 -33.27 -14.21
CA GLY A 318 13.42 -33.82 -14.04
C GLY A 318 14.54 -32.80 -13.77
N THR A 319 14.48 -32.07 -12.66
CA THR A 319 15.55 -31.23 -12.17
C THR A 319 16.60 -32.12 -11.53
N ARG A 320 17.73 -32.22 -12.24
CA ARG A 320 18.92 -33.02 -11.93
C ARG A 320 19.31 -32.99 -10.44
N VAL A 321 19.45 -34.19 -9.87
CA VAL A 321 20.16 -34.44 -8.61
C VAL A 321 21.66 -34.09 -8.77
N PRO A 322 22.28 -33.37 -7.83
CA PRO A 322 23.72 -33.16 -7.81
C PRO A 322 24.43 -34.49 -7.50
N GLY A 323 25.29 -34.96 -8.42
CA GLY A 323 26.09 -36.17 -8.20
C GLY A 323 26.38 -37.06 -9.42
N ARG A 324 25.89 -36.76 -10.62
CA ARG A 324 26.35 -37.44 -11.85
C ARG A 324 27.46 -36.65 -12.54
N PRO A 325 28.61 -37.26 -12.88
CA PRO A 325 29.64 -36.59 -13.64
C PRO A 325 29.11 -36.29 -15.05
N LEU A 326 29.52 -35.14 -15.60
CA LEU A 326 29.18 -34.72 -16.95
C LEU A 326 29.57 -35.80 -17.96
N ALA A 327 28.64 -36.16 -18.85
CA ALA A 327 28.96 -36.96 -20.02
C ALA A 327 29.91 -36.15 -20.91
N LYS A 328 31.07 -36.72 -21.22
CA LYS A 328 32.04 -36.18 -22.17
C LYS A 328 31.42 -36.16 -23.57
N HIS A 329 31.35 -34.98 -24.17
CA HIS A 329 31.51 -34.80 -25.61
C HIS A 329 32.44 -33.62 -25.83
#